data_AF-A0A8T0MWN4-F1
#
_entry.id   AF-A0A8T0MWN4-F1
#
_cell.length_a   1.000
_cell.length_b   1.000
_cell.length_c   1.000
_cell.angle_alpha   90.00
_cell.angle_beta   90.00
_cell.angle_gamma   90.00
#
_symmetry.space_group_name_H-M   'P 1'
#
loop_
_entity.id
_entity.type
_entity.pdbx_description
1 polymer ?
#
loop_
_entity_poly.entity_id
_entity_poly.type
_entity_poly.pdbx_seq_one_letter_code
_entity_poly.pdbx_strand_id
1 'polypeptide(L)'
;MDSPDPGRTPAQGDEVASTSPWPLRKLQSFAPGLWSQYKVYEDAVVESTKETIADALVLVKEHQVEAIGCATVAGFILFRDEGFFCAKRESNSRLGGSHPDVLPGPRRFLYRNTFGRFKTEKDLLNDAEESMMEYKKSIEKLKKESKYTLDKVVIGESDLRRGQTDLRSTGKQIQSLIGSIYKAESTAAGLMDRLRTIPTRQSLELRAEVASMASGLKNRRCALQERINKISEYGVRV
;
A
#
# COMPACT_ATOMS: atom_id res chain seq x y z
N MET A 1 36.48 54.23 -18.60
CA MET A 1 37.88 54.32 -18.19
C MET A 1 37.99 53.69 -16.81
N ASP A 2 38.56 52.52 -16.55
CA ASP A 2 39.18 51.50 -17.38
C ASP A 2 39.25 50.24 -16.49
N SER A 3 38.95 49.07 -17.05
CA SER A 3 39.53 47.82 -16.53
C SER A 3 41.01 47.81 -16.90
N PRO A 4 41.88 47.24 -16.05
CA PRO A 4 42.43 45.93 -16.44
C PRO A 4 42.74 44.98 -15.26
N ASP A 5 42.55 43.68 -15.55
CA ASP A 5 43.19 42.50 -14.94
C ASP A 5 44.46 42.16 -15.79
N PRO A 6 45.35 41.17 -15.53
CA PRO A 6 45.62 40.29 -14.37
C PRO A 6 47.13 40.15 -13.99
N GLY A 7 47.42 39.43 -12.89
CA GLY A 7 48.51 38.44 -12.88
C GLY A 7 49.59 38.56 -11.79
N ARG A 8 49.49 37.73 -10.75
CA ARG A 8 50.56 36.84 -10.22
C ARG A 8 50.13 36.12 -8.93
N THR A 9 49.90 34.82 -9.05
CA THR A 9 50.26 33.78 -8.06
C THR A 9 51.56 33.10 -8.56
N PRO A 10 52.31 32.27 -7.78
CA PRO A 10 51.89 31.44 -6.64
C PRO A 10 52.91 31.30 -5.46
N ALA A 11 52.47 30.68 -4.37
CA ALA A 11 53.17 29.71 -3.49
C ALA A 11 52.43 29.69 -2.13
N GLN A 12 51.49 28.78 -1.90
CA GLN A 12 51.67 27.40 -1.45
C GLN A 12 51.99 27.29 0.05
N GLY A 13 51.06 26.67 0.77
CA GLY A 13 51.07 26.38 2.19
C GLY A 13 49.73 25.74 2.56
N ASP A 14 49.66 24.42 2.40
CA ASP A 14 48.50 23.54 2.64
C ASP A 14 48.12 23.44 4.13
N GLU A 15 46.83 23.27 4.44
CA GLU A 15 46.27 22.06 5.10
C GLU A 15 44.85 22.25 5.67
N VAL A 16 43.93 21.46 5.10
CA VAL A 16 42.84 20.68 5.74
C VAL A 16 41.80 21.43 6.59
N ALA A 17 40.82 22.03 5.91
CA ALA A 17 39.47 22.21 6.47
C ALA A 17 38.62 20.97 6.15
N SER A 18 38.41 20.11 7.14
CA SER A 18 37.48 18.98 7.04
C SER A 18 36.03 19.47 6.86
N THR A 19 35.51 19.19 5.68
CA THR A 19 34.11 19.34 5.29
C THR A 19 33.22 18.37 6.10
N SER A 20 32.54 18.87 7.14
CA SER A 20 31.48 18.10 7.82
C SER A 20 30.19 18.11 6.99
N PRO A 21 29.54 16.96 6.72
CA PRO A 21 28.30 16.92 5.95
C PRO A 21 27.11 17.56 6.68
N TRP A 22 26.27 18.26 5.93
CA TRP A 22 25.13 19.07 6.37
C TRP A 22 23.81 18.37 6.83
N PRO A 23 23.68 17.05 7.12
CA PRO A 23 22.43 16.53 7.68
C PRO A 23 22.28 16.65 9.21
N LEU A 24 23.37 16.85 9.96
CA LEU A 24 23.35 16.64 11.42
C LEU A 24 22.69 17.75 12.24
N ARG A 25 22.59 18.98 11.72
CA ARG A 25 21.97 20.10 12.47
C ARG A 25 20.45 19.99 12.57
N LYS A 26 19.79 19.30 11.63
CA LYS A 26 18.33 19.12 11.65
C LYS A 26 17.85 18.17 12.75
N LEU A 27 18.70 17.21 13.16
CA LEU A 27 18.38 16.30 14.27
C LEU A 27 18.48 16.97 15.64
N GLN A 28 19.39 17.93 15.80
CA GLN A 28 19.54 18.67 17.07
C GLN A 28 18.31 19.51 17.43
N SER A 29 17.56 20.02 16.45
CA SER A 29 16.33 20.78 16.71
C SER A 29 15.13 19.93 17.17
N PHE A 30 15.17 18.60 16.98
CA PHE A 30 14.12 17.69 17.45
C PHE A 30 14.39 17.10 18.84
N ALA A 31 15.62 17.26 19.36
CA ALA A 31 16.00 16.69 20.64
C ALA A 31 15.13 17.18 21.81
N PRO A 32 14.91 18.48 22.09
CA PRO A 32 14.31 18.86 23.37
C PRO A 32 12.85 18.38 23.58
N GLY A 33 12.07 18.14 22.50
CA GLY A 33 10.68 17.66 22.60
C GLY A 33 10.52 16.13 22.66
N LEU A 34 11.45 15.36 22.07
CA LEU A 34 11.39 13.90 22.12
C LEU A 34 11.75 13.35 23.50
N TRP A 35 12.68 14.00 24.21
CA TRP A 35 13.13 13.53 25.51
C TRP A 35 12.05 13.69 26.59
N SER A 36 11.18 14.71 26.51
CA SER A 36 10.07 14.85 27.47
C SER A 36 8.98 13.80 27.26
N GLN A 37 8.65 13.45 26.01
CA GLN A 37 7.69 12.37 25.74
C GLN A 37 8.28 10.99 26.06
N TYR A 38 9.58 10.79 25.80
CA TYR A 38 10.27 9.56 26.17
C TYR A 38 10.34 9.40 27.69
N LYS A 39 10.59 10.48 28.44
CA LYS A 39 10.66 10.43 29.90
C LYS A 39 9.32 10.13 30.56
N VAL A 40 8.22 10.67 30.05
CA VAL A 40 6.85 10.31 30.52
C VAL A 40 6.52 8.86 30.21
N TYR A 41 7.00 8.33 29.08
CA TYR A 41 6.85 6.91 28.75
C TYR A 41 7.72 6.00 29.62
N GLU A 42 8.98 6.39 29.87
CA GLU A 42 9.85 5.70 30.83
C GLU A 42 9.24 5.68 32.23
N ASP A 43 8.77 6.82 32.73
CA ASP A 43 8.22 6.92 34.09
C ASP A 43 6.94 6.06 34.21
N ALA A 44 6.05 6.06 33.21
CA ALA A 44 4.86 5.22 33.19
C ALA A 44 5.18 3.71 33.14
N VAL A 45 6.19 3.32 32.35
CA VAL A 45 6.64 1.92 32.26
C VAL A 45 7.37 1.49 33.53
N VAL A 46 8.16 2.37 34.14
CA VAL A 46 8.85 2.13 35.41
C VAL A 46 7.84 2.01 36.55
N GLU A 47 6.79 2.82 36.56
CA GLU A 47 5.72 2.74 37.56
C GLU A 47 4.90 1.46 37.39
N SER A 48 4.50 1.11 36.16
CA SER A 48 3.78 -0.14 35.90
C SER A 48 4.63 -1.37 36.21
N THR A 49 5.93 -1.35 35.91
CA THR A 49 6.84 -2.45 36.25
C THR A 49 7.10 -2.53 37.74
N LYS A 50 7.20 -1.41 38.46
CA LYS A 50 7.30 -1.41 39.93
C LYS A 50 6.06 -2.02 40.60
N GLU A 51 4.86 -1.66 40.14
CA GLU A 51 3.61 -2.27 40.63
C GLU A 51 3.57 -3.77 40.32
N THR A 52 3.91 -4.17 39.09
CA THR A 52 3.91 -5.58 38.67
C THR A 52 4.98 -6.39 39.43
N ILE A 53 6.14 -5.81 39.71
CA ILE A 53 7.21 -6.45 40.48
C ILE A 53 6.82 -6.52 41.96
N ALA A 54 6.12 -5.52 42.52
CA ALA A 54 5.63 -5.56 43.90
C ALA A 54 4.56 -6.65 44.08
N ASP A 55 3.61 -6.77 43.16
CA ASP A 55 2.62 -7.85 43.14
C ASP A 55 3.26 -9.22 42.94
N ALA A 56 4.26 -9.32 42.05
CA ALA A 56 5.04 -10.54 41.87
C ALA A 56 5.90 -10.89 43.09
N LEU A 57 6.42 -9.90 43.83
CA LEU A 57 7.19 -10.14 45.05
C LEU A 57 6.31 -10.61 46.20
N VAL A 58 5.05 -10.13 46.26
CA VAL A 58 4.02 -10.65 47.18
C VAL A 58 3.69 -12.10 46.83
N LEU A 59 3.57 -12.45 45.55
CA LEU A 59 3.36 -13.82 45.07
C LEU A 59 4.56 -14.76 45.34
N VAL A 60 5.79 -14.26 45.17
CA VAL A 60 7.06 -15.01 45.39
C VAL A 60 7.29 -15.32 46.88
N LYS A 61 6.69 -14.54 47.78
CA LYS A 61 6.74 -14.81 49.22
C LYS A 61 5.94 -16.07 49.61
N GLU A 62 5.02 -16.52 48.75
CA GLU A 62 4.12 -17.65 49.00
C GLU A 62 4.61 -18.97 48.36
N HIS A 63 5.44 -18.94 47.30
CA HIS A 63 6.01 -20.14 46.67
C HIS A 63 7.48 -19.97 46.26
N GLN A 64 8.40 -20.21 47.21
CA GLN A 64 9.86 -20.00 47.04
C GLN A 64 10.57 -20.93 46.03
N VAL A 65 9.95 -22.02 45.58
CA VAL A 65 10.64 -23.05 44.77
C VAL A 65 10.47 -22.87 43.26
N GLU A 66 9.41 -22.20 42.80
CA GLU A 66 9.11 -22.07 41.36
C GLU A 66 9.73 -20.81 40.71
N ALA A 67 10.08 -19.79 41.50
CA ALA A 67 10.58 -18.51 41.00
C ALA A 67 12.02 -18.56 40.44
N ILE A 68 12.86 -19.51 40.87
CA ILE A 68 14.25 -19.66 40.41
C ILE A 68 14.30 -20.23 38.98
N GLY A 69 13.30 -21.03 38.60
CA GLY A 69 13.20 -21.61 37.26
C GLY A 69 12.92 -20.59 36.16
N CYS A 70 12.08 -19.59 36.42
CA CYS A 70 11.69 -18.60 35.41
C CYS A 70 12.79 -17.59 35.10
N ALA A 71 13.59 -17.17 36.09
CA ALA A 71 14.66 -16.20 35.88
C ALA A 71 15.80 -16.73 34.97
N THR A 72 16.11 -18.02 35.04
CA THR A 72 17.16 -18.63 34.21
C THR A 72 16.70 -18.84 32.77
N VAL A 73 15.42 -19.19 32.55
CA VAL A 73 14.86 -19.33 31.20
C VAL A 73 14.71 -17.96 30.52
N ALA A 74 14.28 -16.92 31.24
CA ALA A 74 14.22 -15.56 30.70
C ALA A 74 15.61 -15.01 30.34
N GLY A 75 16.64 -15.29 31.18
CA GLY A 75 18.03 -14.94 30.87
C GLY A 75 18.57 -15.64 29.62
N PHE A 76 18.19 -16.91 29.39
CA PHE A 76 18.57 -17.66 28.19
C PHE A 76 17.86 -17.19 26.91
N ILE A 77 16.64 -16.64 27.04
CA ILE A 77 15.88 -16.08 25.92
C ILE A 77 16.41 -14.70 25.56
N LEU A 78 16.75 -13.85 26.54
CA LEU A 78 17.33 -12.53 26.29
C LEU A 78 18.77 -12.58 25.76
N PHE A 79 19.56 -13.62 26.08
CA PHE A 79 20.87 -13.85 25.45
C PHE A 79 20.79 -14.36 23.99
N ARG A 80 19.59 -14.67 23.49
CA ARG A 80 19.39 -15.26 22.17
C ARG A 80 19.20 -14.24 21.05
N ASP A 81 18.87 -12.99 21.38
CA ASP A 81 18.52 -11.95 20.39
C ASP A 81 19.57 -10.84 20.20
N GLU A 82 20.62 -10.75 21.01
CA GLU A 82 21.71 -9.79 20.78
C GLU A 82 22.94 -10.46 20.16
N GLY A 83 22.89 -10.60 18.84
CA GLY A 83 24.07 -10.84 18.00
C GLY A 83 24.98 -9.61 17.99
N PHE A 84 25.76 -9.39 19.04
CA PHE A 84 26.88 -8.45 18.99
C PHE A 84 27.97 -8.79 20.01
N PHE A 85 28.87 -9.70 19.65
CA PHE A 85 30.16 -9.78 20.33
C PHE A 85 31.28 -10.10 19.33
N CYS A 86 31.86 -9.03 18.78
CA CYS A 86 33.04 -9.11 17.93
C CYS A 86 34.29 -9.10 18.82
N ALA A 87 34.67 -10.27 19.35
CA ALA A 87 35.93 -10.43 20.06
C ALA A 87 37.06 -10.64 19.04
N LYS A 88 37.80 -9.57 18.72
CA LYS A 88 39.07 -9.60 18.00
C LYS A 88 40.07 -10.43 18.83
N ARG A 89 40.36 -11.67 18.44
CA ARG A 89 41.54 -12.40 18.93
C ARG A 89 42.41 -12.78 17.76
N GLU A 90 43.43 -11.95 17.57
CA GLU A 90 44.58 -12.21 16.72
C GLU A 90 45.47 -13.24 17.40
N SER A 91 45.56 -14.45 16.85
CA SER A 91 46.55 -15.44 17.26
C SER A 91 46.89 -16.35 16.07
N ASN A 92 48.04 -16.01 15.51
CA ASN A 92 48.82 -16.76 14.56
C ASN A 92 49.16 -18.15 15.12
N SER A 93 48.64 -19.22 14.50
CA SER A 93 49.25 -20.55 14.63
C SER A 93 48.83 -21.46 13.47
N ARG A 94 49.77 -21.61 12.52
CA ARG A 94 49.93 -22.83 11.72
C ARG A 94 49.93 -24.04 12.66
N LEU A 95 49.22 -25.10 12.26
CA LEU A 95 49.62 -26.52 12.28
C LEU A 95 48.39 -27.41 12.53
N GLY A 96 48.22 -28.39 11.63
CA GLY A 96 47.53 -29.65 11.93
C GLY A 96 46.02 -29.66 11.74
N GLY A 97 45.59 -30.14 10.57
CA GLY A 97 44.23 -30.66 10.43
C GLY A 97 43.99 -31.76 11.46
N SER A 98 43.10 -31.50 12.39
CA SER A 98 42.57 -32.51 13.30
C SER A 98 41.06 -32.56 13.11
N HIS A 99 40.58 -33.73 12.69
CA HIS A 99 39.18 -34.07 12.62
C HIS A 99 38.49 -33.69 13.96
N PRO A 100 37.31 -33.05 13.93
CA PRO A 100 36.64 -32.51 15.12
C PRO A 100 36.08 -33.57 16.09
N ASP A 101 36.51 -34.83 15.98
CA ASP A 101 35.93 -35.95 16.70
C ASP A 101 36.53 -36.26 18.08
N VAL A 102 37.61 -35.58 18.47
CA VAL A 102 38.34 -35.85 19.73
C VAL A 102 38.40 -34.61 20.63
N LEU A 103 37.24 -34.11 21.08
CA LEU A 103 37.15 -33.10 22.16
C LEU A 103 36.12 -33.56 23.21
N PRO A 104 36.49 -33.68 24.50
CA PRO A 104 35.55 -34.17 25.52
C PRO A 104 34.45 -33.14 25.82
N GLY A 105 33.22 -33.68 25.90
CA GLY A 105 31.94 -33.10 26.34
C GLY A 105 31.74 -31.58 26.22
N PRO A 106 32.17 -30.77 27.21
CA PRO A 106 31.82 -29.34 27.27
C PRO A 106 32.43 -28.52 26.12
N ARG A 107 33.63 -28.91 25.65
CA ARG A 107 34.33 -28.17 24.58
C ARG A 107 33.68 -28.39 23.22
N ARG A 108 33.12 -29.58 22.97
CA ARG A 108 32.36 -29.89 21.74
C ARG A 108 31.01 -29.18 21.72
N PHE A 109 30.38 -29.07 22.89
CA PHE A 109 29.17 -28.26 23.09
C PHE A 109 29.45 -26.79 22.79
N LEU A 110 30.52 -26.21 23.37
CA LEU A 110 30.92 -24.84 23.06
C LEU A 110 31.28 -24.67 21.58
N TYR A 111 32.05 -25.56 20.95
CA TYR A 111 32.42 -25.41 19.54
C TYR A 111 31.20 -25.48 18.60
N ARG A 112 30.24 -26.37 18.86
CA ARG A 112 28.97 -26.43 18.11
C ARG A 112 28.07 -25.21 18.37
N ASN A 113 28.12 -24.64 19.58
CA ASN A 113 27.21 -23.57 20.00
C ASN A 113 27.79 -22.15 19.80
N THR A 114 29.11 -21.99 19.71
CA THR A 114 29.79 -20.68 19.60
C THR A 114 30.71 -20.60 18.39
N PHE A 115 31.66 -21.53 18.22
CA PHE A 115 32.71 -21.39 17.20
C PHE A 115 32.28 -21.75 15.77
N GLY A 116 31.37 -22.71 15.59
CA GLY A 116 30.83 -23.06 14.28
C GLY A 116 29.84 -22.04 13.69
N ARG A 117 29.49 -20.99 14.45
CA ARG A 117 28.58 -19.91 14.02
C ARG A 117 29.31 -18.64 13.60
N PHE A 118 30.63 -18.56 13.81
CA PHE A 118 31.42 -17.43 13.35
C PHE A 118 31.58 -17.51 11.84
N LYS A 119 30.67 -16.85 11.12
CA LYS A 119 30.88 -16.50 9.71
C LYS A 119 32.12 -15.63 9.62
N THR A 120 32.98 -15.86 8.63
CA THR A 120 34.07 -14.92 8.37
C THR A 120 33.47 -13.61 7.84
N GLU A 121 34.19 -12.50 8.00
CA GLU A 121 33.76 -11.20 7.48
C GLU A 121 33.44 -11.26 5.98
N LYS A 122 34.16 -12.10 5.23
CA LYS A 122 33.95 -12.34 3.80
C LYS A 122 32.65 -13.10 3.51
N ASP A 123 32.30 -14.08 4.33
CA ASP A 123 31.06 -14.84 4.16
C ASP A 123 29.85 -13.93 4.43
N LEU A 124 29.93 -13.06 5.44
CA LEU A 124 28.88 -12.08 5.73
C LEU A 124 28.69 -11.08 4.58
N LEU A 125 29.80 -10.63 3.97
CA LEU A 125 29.75 -9.76 2.79
C LEU A 125 29.14 -10.46 1.58
N ASN A 126 29.52 -11.71 1.32
CA ASN A 126 28.96 -12.50 0.22
C ASN A 126 27.44 -12.72 0.39
N ASP A 127 26.98 -13.04 1.61
CA ASP A 127 25.54 -13.18 1.91
C ASP A 127 24.79 -11.84 1.71
N ALA A 128 25.42 -10.73 2.09
CA ALA A 128 24.87 -9.38 1.87
C ALA A 128 24.83 -9.02 0.37
N GLU A 129 25.82 -9.42 -0.40
CA GLU A 129 25.85 -9.23 -1.86
C GLU A 129 24.78 -10.08 -2.55
N GLU A 130 24.61 -11.34 -2.15
CA GLU A 130 23.58 -12.24 -2.69
C GLU A 130 22.18 -11.69 -2.43
N SER A 131 21.88 -11.30 -1.18
CA SER A 131 20.59 -10.70 -0.83
C SER A 131 20.35 -9.37 -1.57
N MET A 132 21.38 -8.52 -1.73
CA MET A 132 21.27 -7.30 -2.55
C MET A 132 20.93 -7.63 -4.02
N MET A 133 21.53 -8.67 -4.60
CA MET A 133 21.24 -9.10 -5.97
C MET A 133 19.82 -9.64 -6.11
N GLU A 134 19.34 -10.39 -5.12
CA GLU A 134 17.96 -10.84 -5.06
C GLU A 134 16.97 -9.67 -4.98
N TYR A 135 17.24 -8.67 -4.12
CA TYR A 135 16.43 -7.46 -4.04
C TYR A 135 16.44 -6.65 -5.33
N LYS A 136 17.58 -6.52 -6.01
CA LYS A 136 17.64 -5.86 -7.32
C LYS A 136 16.74 -6.56 -8.34
N LYS A 137 16.80 -7.89 -8.41
CA LYS A 137 15.95 -8.70 -9.29
C LYS A 137 14.47 -8.55 -8.95
N SER A 138 14.11 -8.53 -7.67
CA SER A 138 12.72 -8.35 -7.24
C SER A 138 12.20 -6.94 -7.55
N ILE A 139 13.01 -5.90 -7.35
CA ILE A 139 12.69 -4.52 -7.72
C ILE A 139 12.45 -4.41 -9.23
N GLU A 140 13.31 -5.00 -10.07
CA GLU A 140 13.13 -4.98 -11.52
C GLU A 140 11.85 -5.69 -11.96
N LYS A 141 11.54 -6.84 -11.34
CA LYS A 141 10.29 -7.57 -11.57
C LYS A 141 9.09 -6.70 -11.19
N LEU A 142 9.08 -6.10 -10.01
CA LEU A 142 8.03 -5.21 -9.53
C LEU A 142 7.86 -3.98 -10.43
N LYS A 143 8.96 -3.42 -10.95
CA LYS A 143 8.92 -2.29 -11.88
C LYS A 143 8.24 -2.67 -13.20
N LYS A 144 8.51 -3.86 -13.73
CA LYS A 144 7.87 -4.38 -14.96
C LYS A 144 6.39 -4.66 -14.73
N GLU A 145 6.06 -5.33 -13.61
CA GLU A 145 4.67 -5.64 -13.26
C GLU A 145 3.86 -4.38 -13.00
N SER A 146 4.40 -3.40 -12.28
CA SER A 146 3.76 -2.10 -12.03
C SER A 146 3.49 -1.33 -13.34
N LYS A 147 4.48 -1.27 -14.25
CA LYS A 147 4.26 -0.63 -15.55
C LYS A 147 3.16 -1.32 -16.34
N TYR A 148 3.19 -2.65 -16.39
CA TYR A 148 2.20 -3.45 -17.11
C TYR A 148 0.78 -3.31 -16.55
N THR A 149 0.62 -3.27 -15.22
CA THR A 149 -0.70 -3.07 -14.61
C THR A 149 -1.20 -1.65 -14.83
N LEU A 150 -0.34 -0.64 -14.75
CA LEU A 150 -0.70 0.74 -15.06
C LEU A 150 -1.14 0.91 -16.52
N ASP A 151 -0.40 0.36 -17.47
CA ASP A 151 -0.75 0.45 -18.90
C ASP A 151 -2.15 -0.16 -19.17
N LYS A 152 -2.48 -1.30 -18.53
CA LYS A 152 -3.82 -1.90 -18.61
C LYS A 152 -4.92 -1.02 -18.02
N VAL A 153 -4.65 -0.40 -16.87
CA VAL A 153 -5.61 0.50 -16.22
C VAL A 153 -5.87 1.71 -17.10
N VAL A 154 -4.84 2.30 -17.71
CA VAL A 154 -4.98 3.44 -18.63
C VAL A 154 -5.81 3.07 -19.85
N ILE A 155 -5.53 1.93 -20.49
CA ILE A 155 -6.30 1.44 -21.63
C ILE A 155 -7.77 1.21 -21.21
N GLY A 156 -7.99 0.47 -20.12
CA GLY A 156 -9.33 0.20 -19.59
C GLY A 156 -10.10 1.47 -19.23
N GLU A 157 -9.45 2.48 -18.64
CA GLU A 157 -10.06 3.77 -18.34
C GLU A 157 -10.48 4.51 -19.62
N SER A 158 -9.62 4.51 -20.65
CA SER A 158 -9.93 5.16 -21.92
C SER A 158 -11.13 4.52 -22.62
N ASP A 159 -11.23 3.19 -22.59
CA ASP A 159 -12.35 2.43 -23.16
C ASP A 159 -13.65 2.65 -22.37
N LEU A 160 -13.58 2.67 -21.04
CA LEU A 160 -14.74 2.96 -20.20
C LEU A 160 -15.26 4.38 -20.41
N ARG A 161 -14.36 5.37 -20.52
CA ARG A 161 -14.74 6.76 -20.83
C ARG A 161 -15.44 6.86 -22.18
N ARG A 162 -14.91 6.18 -23.20
CA ARG A 162 -15.52 6.13 -24.53
C ARG A 162 -16.91 5.49 -24.50
N GLY A 163 -17.04 4.33 -23.85
CA GLY A 163 -18.33 3.67 -23.67
C GLY A 163 -19.34 4.55 -22.92
N GLN A 164 -18.89 5.29 -21.90
CA GLN A 164 -19.74 6.23 -21.16
C GLN A 164 -20.22 7.40 -22.03
N THR A 165 -19.36 7.96 -22.89
CA THR A 165 -19.77 9.03 -23.82
C THR A 165 -20.79 8.53 -24.84
N ASP A 166 -20.59 7.32 -25.38
CA ASP A 166 -21.48 6.71 -26.37
C ASP A 166 -22.85 6.39 -25.76
N LEU A 167 -22.88 5.85 -24.54
CA LEU A 167 -24.12 5.63 -23.78
C LEU A 167 -24.84 6.96 -23.50
N ARG A 168 -24.11 8.02 -23.14
CA ARG A 168 -24.69 9.33 -22.86
C ARG A 168 -25.29 9.97 -24.12
N SER A 169 -24.60 9.93 -25.26
CA SER A 169 -25.15 10.46 -26.51
C SER A 169 -26.35 9.65 -27.00
N THR A 170 -26.28 8.32 -26.90
CA THR A 170 -27.39 7.43 -27.28
C THR A 170 -28.58 7.63 -26.36
N GLY A 171 -28.36 7.77 -25.05
CA GLY A 171 -29.38 8.11 -24.07
C GLY A 171 -30.11 9.40 -24.42
N LYS A 172 -29.38 10.47 -24.78
CA LYS A 172 -29.98 11.74 -25.20
C LYS A 172 -30.84 11.58 -26.45
N GLN A 173 -30.40 10.79 -27.43
CA GLN A 173 -31.21 10.49 -28.61
C GLN A 173 -32.50 9.76 -28.21
N ILE A 174 -32.43 8.74 -27.36
CA ILE A 174 -33.61 8.02 -26.87
C ILE A 174 -34.56 8.96 -26.12
N GLN A 175 -34.04 9.86 -25.28
CA GLN A 175 -34.84 10.83 -24.54
C GLN A 175 -35.57 11.79 -25.49
N SER A 176 -34.90 12.24 -26.55
CA SER A 176 -35.53 13.06 -27.60
C SER A 176 -36.64 12.30 -28.33
N LEU A 177 -36.43 11.00 -28.62
CA LEU A 177 -37.43 10.13 -29.24
C LEU A 177 -38.63 9.87 -28.32
N ILE A 178 -38.41 9.71 -27.02
CA ILE A 178 -39.51 9.60 -26.04
C ILE A 178 -40.36 10.87 -26.06
N GLY A 179 -39.72 12.05 -26.12
CA GLY A 179 -40.43 13.32 -26.21
C GLY A 179 -41.26 13.46 -27.49
N SER A 180 -40.75 13.00 -28.64
CA SER A 180 -41.49 13.03 -29.91
C SER A 180 -42.63 12.00 -29.92
N ILE A 181 -42.40 10.77 -29.42
CA ILE A 181 -43.43 9.74 -29.28
C ILE A 181 -44.53 10.19 -28.33
N TYR A 182 -44.20 10.85 -27.22
CA TYR A 182 -45.19 11.39 -26.28
C TYR A 182 -46.12 12.40 -26.95
N LYS A 183 -45.59 13.32 -27.77
CA LYS A 183 -46.42 14.28 -28.54
C LYS A 183 -47.30 13.59 -29.58
N ALA A 184 -46.80 12.54 -30.23
CA ALA A 184 -47.59 11.74 -31.16
C ALA A 184 -48.70 10.95 -30.45
N GLU A 185 -48.39 10.33 -29.30
CA GLU A 185 -49.33 9.62 -28.43
C GLU A 185 -50.44 10.57 -27.95
N SER A 186 -50.10 11.77 -27.48
CA SER A 186 -51.08 12.76 -27.03
C SER A 186 -51.99 13.25 -28.16
N THR A 187 -51.44 13.40 -29.38
CA THR A 187 -52.23 13.80 -30.56
C THR A 187 -53.20 12.69 -30.98
N ALA A 188 -52.74 11.44 -30.99
CA ALA A 188 -53.59 10.29 -31.29
C ALA A 188 -54.69 10.10 -30.24
N ALA A 189 -54.36 10.26 -28.94
CA ALA A 189 -55.33 10.21 -27.86
C ALA A 189 -56.38 11.33 -27.99
N GLY A 190 -55.96 12.57 -28.22
CA GLY A 190 -56.89 13.68 -28.44
C GLY A 190 -57.78 13.49 -29.68
N LEU A 191 -57.27 12.87 -30.74
CA LEU A 191 -58.07 12.54 -31.92
C LEU A 191 -59.07 11.41 -31.64
N MET A 192 -58.69 10.39 -30.85
CA MET A 192 -59.59 9.35 -30.38
C MET A 192 -60.77 9.94 -29.58
N ASP A 193 -60.49 10.88 -28.67
CA ASP A 193 -61.51 11.56 -27.88
C ASP A 193 -62.51 12.32 -28.75
N ARG A 194 -62.04 12.99 -29.81
CA ARG A 194 -62.90 13.66 -30.79
C ARG A 194 -63.73 12.66 -31.61
N LEU A 195 -63.16 11.54 -32.04
CA LEU A 195 -63.91 10.52 -32.79
C LEU A 195 -64.98 9.84 -31.93
N ARG A 196 -64.86 9.87 -30.60
CA ARG A 196 -65.84 9.32 -29.67
C ARG A 196 -67.17 10.09 -29.68
N THR A 197 -67.17 11.36 -30.08
CA THR A 197 -68.39 12.20 -30.08
C THR A 197 -69.27 12.01 -31.32
N ILE A 198 -68.75 11.43 -32.40
CA ILE A 198 -69.47 11.27 -33.67
C ILE A 198 -69.88 9.80 -33.83
N PRO A 199 -71.18 9.45 -33.83
CA PRO A 199 -71.64 8.08 -34.02
C PRO A 199 -71.85 7.75 -35.50
N THR A 200 -70.77 7.60 -36.30
CA THR A 200 -70.84 7.15 -37.70
C THR A 200 -70.02 5.88 -37.95
N ARG A 201 -70.35 5.08 -38.98
CA ARG A 201 -69.63 3.82 -39.29
C ARG A 201 -68.14 4.03 -39.56
N GLN A 202 -67.79 5.01 -40.40
CA GLN A 202 -66.39 5.35 -40.68
C GLN A 202 -65.64 5.82 -39.44
N SER A 203 -66.30 6.57 -38.53
CA SER A 203 -65.68 6.97 -37.27
C SER A 203 -65.40 5.80 -36.32
N LEU A 204 -66.17 4.70 -36.41
CA LEU A 204 -65.95 3.50 -35.61
C LEU A 204 -64.72 2.73 -36.11
N GLU A 205 -64.56 2.61 -37.42
CA GLU A 205 -63.37 2.00 -38.04
C GLU A 205 -62.10 2.81 -37.69
N LEU A 206 -62.14 4.13 -37.87
CA LEU A 206 -61.03 5.02 -37.48
C LEU A 206 -60.73 4.99 -35.98
N ARG A 207 -61.75 4.80 -35.12
CA ARG A 207 -61.53 4.65 -33.67
C ARG A 207 -60.68 3.43 -33.34
N ALA A 208 -60.96 2.29 -33.97
CA ALA A 208 -60.19 1.08 -33.74
C ALA A 208 -58.73 1.25 -34.19
N GLU A 209 -58.52 1.87 -35.35
CA GLU A 209 -57.19 2.14 -35.89
C GLU A 209 -56.38 3.12 -35.02
N VAL A 210 -56.99 4.24 -34.62
CA VAL A 210 -56.34 5.25 -33.78
C VAL A 210 -56.07 4.71 -32.38
N ALA A 211 -56.97 3.89 -31.83
CA ALA A 211 -56.73 3.22 -30.54
C ALA A 211 -55.56 2.21 -30.62
N SER A 212 -55.46 1.47 -31.73
CA SER A 212 -54.32 0.59 -32.00
C SER A 212 -53.02 1.39 -32.11
N MET A 213 -53.04 2.52 -32.82
CA MET A 213 -51.88 3.41 -32.95
C MET A 213 -51.46 4.02 -31.60
N ALA A 214 -52.41 4.53 -30.81
CA ALA A 214 -52.14 5.11 -29.49
C ALA A 214 -51.56 4.07 -28.52
N SER A 215 -52.12 2.87 -28.48
CA SER A 215 -51.59 1.77 -27.66
C SER A 215 -50.21 1.31 -28.12
N GLY A 216 -49.97 1.22 -29.43
CA GLY A 216 -48.66 0.93 -30.01
C GLY A 216 -47.59 1.97 -29.65
N LEU A 217 -47.92 3.26 -29.72
CA LEU A 217 -47.01 4.35 -29.33
C LEU A 217 -46.71 4.33 -27.83
N LYS A 218 -47.71 4.10 -26.98
CA LYS A 218 -47.54 3.96 -25.53
C LYS A 218 -46.61 2.80 -25.19
N ASN A 219 -46.79 1.64 -25.82
CA ASN A 219 -45.93 0.47 -25.62
C ASN A 219 -44.47 0.77 -26.02
N ARG A 220 -44.26 1.42 -27.18
CA ARG A 220 -42.91 1.86 -27.62
C ARG A 220 -42.28 2.85 -26.64
N ARG A 221 -43.06 3.82 -26.12
CA ARG A 221 -42.59 4.78 -25.12
C ARG A 221 -42.14 4.08 -23.84
N CYS A 222 -42.95 3.18 -23.29
CA CYS A 222 -42.59 2.43 -22.08
C CYS A 222 -41.31 1.60 -22.29
N ALA A 223 -41.17 0.94 -23.45
CA ALA A 223 -39.97 0.17 -23.77
C ALA A 223 -38.70 1.04 -23.87
N LEU A 224 -38.81 2.25 -24.43
CA LEU A 224 -37.68 3.19 -24.47
C LEU A 224 -37.36 3.78 -23.09
N GLN A 225 -38.38 4.04 -22.28
CA GLN A 225 -38.20 4.51 -20.91
C GLN A 225 -37.46 3.46 -20.05
N GLU A 226 -37.78 2.18 -20.21
CA GLU A 226 -37.05 1.09 -19.53
C GLU A 226 -35.57 1.06 -19.93
N ARG A 227 -35.25 1.30 -21.21
CA ARG A 227 -33.86 1.40 -21.68
C ARG A 227 -33.14 2.58 -21.05
N ILE A 228 -33.80 3.74 -20.90
CA ILE A 228 -33.23 4.89 -20.19
C ILE A 228 -32.97 4.57 -18.72
N ASN A 229 -33.92 3.91 -18.05
CA ASN A 229 -33.75 3.52 -16.65
C ASN A 229 -32.52 2.62 -16.49
N LYS A 230 -32.33 1.64 -17.38
CA LYS A 230 -31.11 0.79 -17.40
C LYS A 230 -29.83 1.62 -17.59
N ILE A 231 -29.82 2.60 -18.49
CA ILE A 231 -28.67 3.51 -18.67
C ILE A 231 -28.38 4.28 -17.37
N SER A 232 -29.42 4.73 -16.67
CA SER A 232 -29.28 5.46 -15.39
C SER A 232 -28.81 4.56 -14.24
N GLU A 233 -29.21 3.29 -14.21
CA GLU A 233 -28.75 2.28 -13.23
C GLU A 233 -27.25 2.02 -13.36
N TYR A 234 -26.70 2.08 -14.57
CA TYR A 234 -25.26 2.03 -14.80
C TYR A 234 -24.51 3.33 -14.38
N GLY A 235 -25.19 4.29 -13.75
CA GLY A 235 -24.59 5.54 -13.27
C GLY A 235 -24.38 6.61 -14.35
N VAL A 236 -24.88 6.38 -15.56
CA VAL A 236 -24.78 7.36 -16.66
C VAL A 236 -25.98 8.30 -16.60
N ARG A 237 -25.73 9.58 -16.30
CA ARG A 237 -26.76 10.62 -16.33
C ARG A 237 -27.03 11.03 -17.77
N VAL A 238 -28.24 10.72 -18.22
CA VAL A 238 -28.79 11.08 -19.53
C VAL A 238 -29.50 12.43 -19.44
#